data_AF-A0A7V3H3V0-F1
#
_entry.id   AF-A0A7V3H3V0-F1
#
_cell.length_a   1.000
_cell.length_b   1.000
_cell.length_c   1.000
_cell.angle_alpha   90.00
_cell.angle_beta   90.00
_cell.angle_gamma   90.00
#
_symmetry.space_group_name_H-M   'P 1'
#
loop_
_entity.id
_entity.type
_entity.pdbx_description
1 polymer ?
#
loop_
_entity_poly.entity_id
_entity_poly.type
_entity_poly.pdbx_seq_one_letter_code
_entity_poly.pdbx_strand_id
1 'polypeptide(L)'
;SEAALEVADRVMAFIQEKGHDESRRLAEERGPFPTWPQSIYRDKGMLRNSTVTTIAPTGTISIIADCSSGIEPLFAVAFEHRVGERRLTFVNKHFEAIAKARGFGSEALMRKVAEQGTLHGLAEVPEDVRRVFVTAHEVAPEWHVRHQAVFQRHTDNGVSKCVTGDTLIFTDRGILRIQDLYRGESPDAFSPVQLKVADWGGPVEADLFYFGGKQAVIGLETDLGLSLRATPNHRVRVMANGEIAWRRMDEIRVGDFLVVPYGFDAYGHLHDFKEIYGGCYRPAERANANRLQWPYKITTDLARLLGYLIADGGFSKNQVIFTQKDDGVLDDYRQIVHRRFGVEPRVSLDPRRENLKQAVVNSRDLIAFFTDYLGTGDRADTKRTPRCILASGPEVMKEYVRGLTLDGYISERRRLIVLGTVSRRLAEEVQAILLNLGIVARLERKGIHYQYRHEENRKDACYEVVVLSRFRRAFLERIGFAEERKNMLAREQLTRQRHPDTLYVVPGVRPLAVSLVRAKM
;
A
#
# COMPACT_ATOMS: atom_id res chain seq x y z
N SER A 1 -19.35 -13.85 27.01
CA SER A 1 -18.97 -15.04 27.80
C SER A 1 -18.56 -16.15 26.83
N GLU A 2 -17.77 -17.12 27.29
CA GLU A 2 -17.36 -18.26 26.44
C GLU A 2 -18.55 -19.06 25.91
N ALA A 3 -19.53 -19.36 26.76
CA ALA A 3 -20.76 -20.05 26.36
C ALA A 3 -21.52 -19.34 25.22
N ALA A 4 -21.49 -18.00 25.17
CA ALA A 4 -22.10 -17.24 24.08
C ALA A 4 -21.32 -17.40 22.76
N LEU A 5 -19.99 -17.54 22.82
CA LEU A 5 -19.16 -17.81 21.64
C LEU A 5 -19.41 -19.23 21.12
N GLU A 6 -19.58 -20.23 21.99
CA GLU A 6 -19.91 -21.60 21.59
C GLU A 6 -21.30 -21.70 20.93
N VAL A 7 -22.28 -20.94 21.43
CA VAL A 7 -23.60 -20.85 20.79
C VAL A 7 -23.49 -20.19 19.42
N ALA A 8 -22.79 -19.05 19.33
CA ALA A 8 -22.55 -18.36 18.06
C ALA A 8 -21.88 -19.26 17.02
N ASP A 9 -20.87 -20.03 17.43
CA ASP A 9 -20.14 -20.95 16.56
C ASP A 9 -21.06 -22.04 16.03
N ARG A 10 -21.86 -22.68 16.90
CA ARG A 10 -22.83 -23.71 16.49
C ARG A 10 -23.90 -23.18 15.55
N VAL A 11 -24.46 -22.00 15.85
CA VAL A 11 -25.51 -21.39 15.01
C VAL A 11 -24.96 -21.06 13.62
N MET A 12 -23.79 -20.44 13.57
CA MET A 12 -23.21 -20.03 12.30
C MET A 12 -22.65 -21.21 11.50
N ALA A 13 -22.10 -22.23 12.16
CA ALA A 13 -21.72 -23.48 11.51
C ALA A 13 -22.94 -24.14 10.84
N PHE A 14 -24.09 -24.20 11.55
CA PHE A 14 -25.32 -24.71 10.99
C PHE A 14 -25.78 -23.90 9.76
N ILE A 15 -25.74 -22.57 9.83
CA ILE A 15 -26.12 -21.70 8.70
C ILE A 15 -25.20 -21.95 7.50
N GLN A 16 -23.89 -22.00 7.71
CA GLN A 16 -22.92 -22.25 6.65
C GLN A 16 -23.14 -23.64 6.02
N GLU A 17 -23.28 -24.68 6.85
CA GLU A 17 -23.52 -26.05 6.40
C GLU A 17 -24.75 -26.13 5.50
N LYS A 18 -25.89 -25.59 5.95
CA LYS A 18 -27.13 -25.63 5.18
C LYS A 18 -27.09 -24.78 3.92
N GLY A 19 -26.44 -23.62 3.97
CA GLY A 19 -26.20 -22.82 2.78
C GLY A 19 -25.36 -23.57 1.74
N HIS A 20 -24.26 -24.19 2.18
CA HIS A 20 -23.36 -24.92 1.29
C HIS A 20 -23.99 -26.23 0.78
N ASP A 21 -24.77 -26.93 1.60
CA ASP A 21 -25.56 -28.10 1.19
C ASP A 21 -26.49 -27.76 0.00
N GLU A 22 -27.26 -26.67 0.12
CA GLU A 22 -28.18 -26.26 -0.94
C GLU A 22 -27.41 -25.76 -2.18
N SER A 23 -26.29 -25.05 -1.99
CA SER A 23 -25.44 -24.66 -3.12
C SER A 23 -24.82 -25.86 -3.84
N ARG A 24 -24.51 -26.97 -3.14
CA ARG A 24 -24.09 -28.23 -3.76
C ARG A 24 -25.21 -28.84 -4.58
N ARG A 25 -26.42 -28.92 -4.02
CA ARG A 25 -27.58 -29.44 -4.73
C ARG A 25 -27.88 -28.65 -6.02
N LEU A 26 -27.82 -27.33 -5.95
CA LEU A 26 -27.99 -26.47 -7.12
C LEU A 26 -26.86 -26.64 -8.15
N ALA A 27 -25.66 -27.06 -7.73
CA ALA A 27 -24.55 -27.31 -8.63
C ALA A 27 -24.78 -28.57 -9.47
N GLU A 28 -25.45 -29.58 -8.91
CA GLU A 28 -25.85 -30.79 -9.64
C GLU A 28 -26.83 -30.46 -10.77
N GLU A 29 -27.80 -29.57 -10.50
CA GLU A 29 -28.84 -29.19 -11.47
C GLU A 29 -28.32 -28.21 -12.54
N ARG A 30 -27.45 -27.26 -12.16
CA ARG A 30 -27.11 -26.09 -13.00
C ARG A 30 -25.64 -25.99 -13.35
N GLY A 31 -24.81 -26.88 -12.84
CA GLY A 31 -23.36 -26.78 -12.88
C GLY A 31 -22.80 -25.85 -11.79
N PRO A 32 -21.51 -26.00 -11.47
CA PRO A 32 -20.85 -25.20 -10.44
C PRO A 32 -20.61 -23.77 -10.93
N PHE A 33 -20.19 -22.86 -10.03
CA PHE A 33 -19.74 -21.55 -10.47
C PHE A 33 -18.52 -21.67 -11.42
N PRO A 34 -18.34 -20.75 -12.39
CA PRO A 34 -17.40 -20.93 -13.50
C PRO A 34 -15.94 -21.19 -13.09
N THR A 35 -15.47 -20.57 -12.01
CA THR A 35 -14.08 -20.69 -11.51
C THR A 35 -13.91 -21.77 -10.43
N TRP A 36 -14.92 -22.62 -10.19
CA TRP A 36 -14.84 -23.70 -9.19
C TRP A 36 -13.60 -24.59 -9.32
N PRO A 37 -13.15 -25.00 -10.53
CA PRO A 37 -11.94 -25.82 -10.69
C PRO A 37 -10.65 -25.19 -10.14
N GLN A 38 -10.63 -23.88 -9.94
CA GLN A 38 -9.48 -23.10 -9.45
C GLN A 38 -9.69 -22.63 -8.00
N SER A 39 -10.85 -22.94 -7.41
CA SER A 39 -11.25 -22.44 -6.11
C SER A 39 -10.77 -23.33 -4.95
N ILE A 40 -10.86 -22.80 -3.72
CA ILE A 40 -10.63 -23.55 -2.48
C ILE A 40 -11.63 -24.71 -2.27
N TYR A 41 -12.67 -24.80 -3.10
CA TYR A 41 -13.72 -25.83 -3.04
C TYR A 41 -13.53 -26.95 -4.06
N ARG A 42 -12.51 -26.88 -4.92
CA ARG A 42 -12.23 -27.87 -5.97
C ARG A 42 -12.26 -29.31 -5.44
N ASP A 43 -11.67 -29.53 -4.27
CA ASP A 43 -11.56 -30.86 -3.65
C ASP A 43 -12.62 -31.10 -2.55
N LYS A 44 -13.59 -30.20 -2.41
CA LYS A 44 -14.61 -30.19 -1.33
C LYS A 44 -16.05 -30.35 -1.84
N GLY A 45 -16.21 -30.65 -3.13
CA GLY A 45 -17.51 -30.80 -3.78
C GLY A 45 -17.90 -29.58 -4.62
N MET A 46 -18.71 -29.83 -5.65
CA MET A 46 -19.18 -28.79 -6.58
C MET A 46 -20.15 -27.85 -5.89
N LEU A 47 -19.92 -26.54 -6.00
CA LEU A 47 -20.83 -25.51 -5.47
C LEU A 47 -21.37 -24.66 -6.61
N ARG A 48 -22.65 -24.28 -6.55
CA ARG A 48 -23.27 -23.39 -7.53
C ARG A 48 -22.82 -21.96 -7.35
N ASN A 49 -22.60 -21.53 -6.11
CA ASN A 49 -22.27 -20.16 -5.74
C ASN A 49 -20.84 -20.11 -5.18
N SER A 50 -20.07 -19.10 -5.57
CA SER A 50 -18.71 -18.89 -5.05
C SER A 50 -18.69 -18.41 -3.61
N THR A 51 -19.76 -17.74 -3.18
CA THR A 51 -20.03 -17.30 -1.81
C THR A 51 -21.52 -17.47 -1.52
N VAL A 52 -21.85 -17.94 -0.32
CA VAL A 52 -23.22 -18.28 0.10
C VAL A 52 -23.67 -17.40 1.28
N THR A 53 -22.76 -17.09 2.20
CA THR A 53 -23.07 -16.36 3.43
C THR A 53 -22.28 -15.06 3.53
N THR A 54 -22.97 -13.96 3.88
CA THR A 54 -22.39 -12.63 4.09
C THR A 54 -23.07 -11.95 5.28
N ILE A 55 -22.31 -11.15 6.03
CA ILE A 55 -22.85 -10.28 7.09
C ILE A 55 -22.89 -8.86 6.53
N ALA A 56 -24.09 -8.38 6.19
CA ALA A 56 -24.29 -7.06 5.61
C ALA A 56 -24.56 -6.00 6.71
N PRO A 57 -24.26 -4.72 6.46
CA PRO A 57 -24.73 -3.64 7.33
C PRO A 57 -26.26 -3.51 7.22
N THR A 58 -26.98 -3.77 8.30
CA THR A 58 -28.45 -3.88 8.30
C THR A 58 -29.11 -2.73 9.07
N GLY A 59 -28.99 -1.49 8.61
CA GLY A 59 -29.69 -0.34 9.20
C GLY A 59 -31.19 -0.34 8.89
N THR A 60 -31.56 -0.16 7.62
CA THR A 60 -32.97 -0.09 7.21
C THR A 60 -33.63 -1.46 7.04
N ILE A 61 -32.84 -2.48 6.67
CA ILE A 61 -33.35 -3.85 6.43
C ILE A 61 -33.84 -4.48 7.74
N SER A 62 -33.17 -4.21 8.87
CA SER A 62 -33.58 -4.75 10.17
C SER A 62 -34.91 -4.17 10.65
N ILE A 63 -35.25 -2.94 10.23
CA ILE A 63 -36.55 -2.31 10.51
C ILE A 63 -37.66 -3.06 9.76
N ILE A 64 -37.44 -3.38 8.48
CA ILE A 64 -38.41 -4.14 7.66
C ILE A 64 -38.57 -5.57 8.20
N ALA A 65 -37.46 -6.21 8.57
CA ALA A 65 -37.44 -7.57 9.09
C ALA A 65 -37.82 -7.68 10.58
N ASP A 66 -38.08 -6.54 11.25
CA ASP A 66 -38.40 -6.44 12.67
C ASP A 66 -37.44 -7.27 13.56
N CYS A 67 -36.13 -7.07 13.31
CA CYS A 67 -35.02 -7.75 13.97
C CYS A 67 -33.89 -6.78 14.38
N SER A 68 -32.88 -7.28 15.09
CA SER A 68 -31.70 -6.48 15.44
C SER A 68 -30.88 -6.14 14.19
N SER A 69 -30.24 -4.97 14.21
CA SER A 69 -29.41 -4.46 13.11
C SER A 69 -28.01 -5.08 13.02
N GLY A 70 -27.71 -6.08 13.85
CA GLY A 70 -26.40 -6.73 13.88
C GLY A 70 -26.39 -8.04 14.67
N ILE A 71 -25.22 -8.67 14.66
CA ILE A 71 -24.87 -9.89 15.41
C ILE A 71 -24.38 -9.59 16.84
N GLU A 72 -24.23 -8.31 17.16
CA GLU A 72 -23.86 -7.80 18.48
C GLU A 72 -25.12 -7.63 19.36
N PRO A 73 -24.96 -7.51 20.68
CA PRO A 73 -26.07 -7.17 21.58
C PRO A 73 -26.80 -5.90 21.14
N LEU A 74 -28.06 -5.77 21.54
CA LEU A 74 -28.88 -4.60 21.20
C LEU A 74 -28.18 -3.31 21.63
N PHE A 75 -28.21 -2.29 20.77
CA PHE A 75 -27.73 -0.95 21.16
C PHE A 75 -28.51 -0.43 22.38
N ALA A 76 -29.83 -0.61 22.36
CA ALA A 76 -30.73 -0.32 23.47
C ALA A 76 -31.91 -1.30 23.46
N VAL A 77 -32.41 -1.66 24.64
CA VAL A 77 -33.61 -2.50 24.82
C VAL A 77 -34.88 -1.73 24.46
N ALA A 78 -34.85 -0.41 24.65
CA ALA A 78 -35.87 0.50 24.16
C ALA A 78 -35.23 1.80 23.69
N PHE A 79 -35.78 2.42 22.65
CA PHE A 79 -35.30 3.69 22.11
C PHE A 79 -36.45 4.53 21.56
N GLU A 80 -36.32 5.85 21.62
CA GLU A 80 -37.27 6.78 21.01
C GLU A 80 -36.76 7.23 19.64
N HIS A 81 -37.58 7.06 18.61
CA HIS A 81 -37.36 7.65 17.30
C HIS A 81 -38.23 8.90 17.15
N ARG A 82 -37.63 10.04 16.79
CA ARG A 82 -38.36 11.28 16.51
C ARG A 82 -38.64 11.41 15.01
N VAL A 83 -39.92 11.52 14.65
CA VAL A 83 -40.35 11.77 13.28
C VAL A 83 -41.19 13.06 13.28
N GLY A 84 -40.55 14.17 12.89
CA GLY A 84 -41.12 15.51 13.04
C GLY A 84 -41.32 15.85 14.53
N GLU A 85 -42.55 16.22 14.91
CA GLU A 85 -42.92 16.52 16.31
C GLU A 85 -43.37 15.28 17.11
N ARG A 86 -43.51 14.11 16.46
CA ARG A 86 -43.97 12.88 17.11
C ARG A 86 -42.78 12.07 17.65
N ARG A 87 -42.90 11.61 18.90
CA ARG A 87 -42.00 10.63 19.51
C ARG A 87 -42.62 9.25 19.38
N LEU A 88 -41.89 8.32 18.77
CA LEU A 88 -42.26 6.91 18.67
C LEU A 88 -41.31 6.10 19.55
N THR A 89 -41.83 5.49 20.61
CA THR A 89 -41.05 4.64 21.51
C THR A 89 -41.08 3.22 20.99
N PHE A 90 -39.91 2.66 20.72
CA PHE A 90 -39.75 1.26 20.33
C PHE A 90 -39.15 0.50 21.50
N VAL A 91 -39.87 -0.50 22.01
CA VAL A 91 -39.37 -1.42 23.04
C VAL A 91 -39.19 -2.78 22.40
N ASN A 92 -38.15 -3.52 22.80
CA ASN A 92 -37.93 -4.87 22.32
C ASN A 92 -39.16 -5.75 22.64
N LYS A 93 -39.87 -6.22 21.60
CA LYS A 93 -41.09 -7.03 21.71
C LYS A 93 -40.94 -8.27 22.59
N HIS A 94 -39.76 -8.88 22.64
CA HIS A 94 -39.51 -10.06 23.47
C HIS A 94 -39.41 -9.70 24.95
N PHE A 95 -38.78 -8.56 25.27
CA PHE A 95 -38.78 -8.04 26.64
C PHE A 95 -40.19 -7.70 27.11
N GLU A 96 -41.00 -7.03 26.28
CA GLU A 96 -42.39 -6.70 26.64
C GLU A 96 -43.24 -7.94 26.91
N ALA A 97 -43.13 -8.95 26.05
CA ALA A 97 -43.84 -10.22 26.21
C ALA A 97 -43.46 -10.92 27.53
N ILE A 98 -42.17 -10.94 27.89
CA ILE A 98 -41.70 -11.53 29.14
C ILE A 98 -42.18 -10.73 30.36
N ALA A 99 -42.12 -9.39 30.29
CA ALA A 99 -42.56 -8.51 31.36
C ALA A 99 -44.06 -8.68 31.66
N LYS A 100 -44.87 -8.80 30.62
CA LYS A 100 -46.31 -9.07 30.73
C LYS A 100 -46.58 -10.48 31.28
N ALA A 101 -45.94 -11.50 30.72
CA ALA A 101 -46.16 -12.89 31.10
C ALA A 101 -45.77 -13.17 32.56
N ARG A 102 -44.73 -12.50 33.06
CA ARG A 102 -44.22 -12.68 34.44
C ARG A 102 -44.74 -11.63 35.42
N GLY A 103 -45.66 -10.76 35.00
CA GLY A 103 -46.36 -9.83 35.89
C GLY A 103 -45.51 -8.68 36.46
N PHE A 104 -44.36 -8.35 35.86
CA PHE A 104 -43.52 -7.22 36.29
C PHE A 104 -43.59 -6.00 35.35
N GLY A 105 -44.29 -6.12 34.21
CA GLY A 105 -44.45 -5.03 33.24
C GLY A 105 -45.48 -3.99 33.69
N SER A 106 -45.01 -2.85 34.19
CA SER A 106 -45.82 -1.65 34.46
C SER A 106 -45.49 -0.52 33.48
N GLU A 107 -46.44 0.40 33.23
CA GLU A 107 -46.19 1.58 32.38
C GLU A 107 -45.02 2.42 32.91
N ALA A 108 -44.90 2.55 34.23
CA ALA A 108 -43.81 3.25 34.89
C ALA A 108 -42.45 2.59 34.60
N LEU A 109 -42.38 1.25 34.61
CA LEU A 109 -41.17 0.50 34.27
C LEU A 109 -40.81 0.66 32.79
N MET A 110 -41.79 0.55 31.89
CA MET A 110 -41.54 0.70 30.45
C MET A 110 -41.01 2.08 30.10
N ARG A 111 -41.52 3.13 30.77
CA ARG A 111 -41.00 4.49 30.62
C ARG A 111 -39.56 4.62 31.10
N LYS A 112 -39.22 4.05 32.27
CA LYS A 112 -37.83 4.03 32.76
C LYS A 112 -36.89 3.33 31.77
N VAL A 113 -37.31 2.18 31.22
CA VAL A 113 -36.52 1.42 30.24
C VAL A 113 -36.35 2.21 28.94
N ALA A 114 -37.38 2.91 28.46
CA ALA A 114 -37.31 3.77 27.28
C ALA A 114 -36.39 4.99 27.49
N GLU A 115 -36.37 5.56 28.69
CA GLU A 115 -35.50 6.70 29.04
C GLU A 115 -34.03 6.28 29.22
N GLN A 116 -33.77 5.10 29.81
CA GLN A 116 -32.41 4.62 30.09
C GLN A 116 -31.79 3.79 28.94
N GLY A 117 -32.62 3.13 28.13
CA GLY A 117 -32.18 2.26 27.04
C GLY A 117 -31.59 0.91 27.47
N THR A 118 -31.37 0.68 28.77
CA THR A 118 -30.82 -0.56 29.35
C THR A 118 -31.67 -1.01 30.55
N LEU A 119 -31.55 -2.29 30.91
CA LEU A 119 -32.17 -2.84 32.13
C LEU A 119 -31.22 -2.82 33.33
N HIS A 120 -29.96 -2.37 33.14
CA HIS A 120 -28.97 -2.32 34.21
C HIS A 120 -29.41 -1.42 35.37
N GLY A 121 -29.29 -1.91 36.61
CA GLY A 121 -29.65 -1.15 37.81
C GLY A 121 -31.16 -1.07 38.10
N LEU A 122 -32.03 -1.63 37.25
CA LEU A 122 -33.47 -1.67 37.51
C LEU A 122 -33.84 -2.86 38.40
N ALA A 123 -33.89 -2.64 39.72
CA ALA A 123 -34.23 -3.66 40.72
C ALA A 123 -35.61 -4.32 40.48
N GLU A 124 -36.53 -3.58 39.87
CA GLU A 124 -37.88 -4.00 39.46
C GLU A 124 -37.87 -5.11 38.38
N VAL A 125 -36.77 -5.30 37.65
CA VAL A 125 -36.62 -6.35 36.62
C VAL A 125 -35.92 -7.56 37.23
N PRO A 126 -36.45 -8.80 37.07
CA PRO A 126 -35.77 -10.00 37.53
C PRO A 126 -34.33 -10.14 36.98
N GLU A 127 -33.41 -10.64 37.81
CA GLU A 127 -31.99 -10.71 37.46
C GLU A 127 -31.73 -11.57 36.22
N ASP A 128 -32.43 -12.69 36.10
CA ASP A 128 -32.32 -13.60 34.96
C ASP A 128 -32.74 -12.92 33.65
N VAL A 129 -33.74 -12.03 33.70
CA VAL A 129 -34.16 -11.22 32.54
C VAL A 129 -33.11 -10.15 32.23
N ARG A 130 -32.58 -9.44 33.24
CA ARG A 130 -31.50 -8.45 33.03
C ARG A 130 -30.26 -9.08 32.38
N ARG A 131 -29.93 -10.32 32.74
CA ARG A 131 -28.79 -11.07 32.17
C ARG A 131 -28.97 -11.44 30.69
N VAL A 132 -30.20 -11.49 30.19
CA VAL A 132 -30.50 -11.83 28.79
C VAL A 132 -30.51 -10.57 27.90
N PHE A 133 -31.08 -9.47 28.38
CA PHE A 133 -31.23 -8.22 27.62
C PHE A 133 -30.10 -7.21 27.91
N VAL A 134 -28.85 -7.68 27.84
CA VAL A 134 -27.66 -6.84 27.98
C VAL A 134 -27.47 -6.02 26.70
N THR A 135 -27.14 -4.74 26.84
CA THR A 135 -26.89 -3.85 25.69
C THR A 135 -25.43 -3.86 25.24
N ALA A 136 -25.16 -3.36 24.04
CA ALA A 136 -23.81 -3.29 23.48
C ALA A 136 -22.83 -2.50 24.38
N HIS A 137 -23.32 -1.46 25.08
CA HIS A 137 -22.53 -0.63 25.99
C HIS A 137 -22.13 -1.33 27.30
N GLU A 138 -22.84 -2.38 27.68
CA GLU A 138 -22.58 -3.17 28.89
C GLU A 138 -21.60 -4.32 28.65
N VAL A 139 -21.26 -4.58 27.39
CA VAL A 139 -20.32 -5.65 26.99
C VAL A 139 -18.97 -5.03 26.67
N ALA A 140 -17.90 -5.55 27.30
CA ALA A 140 -16.55 -5.04 27.07
C ALA A 140 -16.13 -5.22 25.58
N PRO A 141 -15.39 -4.25 24.99
CA PRO A 141 -15.00 -4.26 23.58
C PRO A 141 -14.36 -5.57 23.10
N GLU A 142 -13.56 -6.22 23.94
CA GLU A 142 -12.93 -7.51 23.62
C GLU A 142 -13.96 -8.58 23.25
N TRP A 143 -15.08 -8.65 23.97
CA TRP A 143 -16.11 -9.66 23.72
C TRP A 143 -16.83 -9.45 22.40
N HIS A 144 -17.03 -8.19 21.97
CA HIS A 144 -17.56 -7.87 20.64
C HIS A 144 -16.64 -8.40 19.53
N VAL A 145 -15.34 -8.14 19.64
CA VAL A 145 -14.34 -8.62 18.67
C VAL A 145 -14.28 -10.16 18.64
N ARG A 146 -14.33 -10.81 19.81
CA ARG A 146 -14.32 -12.28 19.90
C ARG A 146 -15.58 -12.87 19.28
N HIS A 147 -16.74 -12.26 19.46
CA HIS A 147 -18.00 -12.69 18.84
C HIS A 147 -17.94 -12.56 17.32
N GLN A 148 -17.49 -11.40 16.82
CA GLN A 148 -17.28 -11.18 15.39
C GLN A 148 -16.30 -12.20 14.78
N ALA A 149 -15.22 -12.54 15.49
CA ALA A 149 -14.26 -13.54 15.04
C ALA A 149 -14.89 -14.94 14.87
N VAL A 150 -15.83 -15.32 15.74
CA VAL A 150 -16.59 -16.58 15.60
C VAL A 150 -17.50 -16.54 14.37
N PHE A 151 -18.28 -15.48 14.21
CA PHE A 151 -19.17 -15.32 13.05
C PHE A 151 -18.41 -15.32 11.71
N GLN A 152 -17.24 -14.69 11.66
CA GLN A 152 -16.42 -14.63 10.46
C GLN A 152 -15.87 -16.01 10.03
N ARG A 153 -15.67 -16.97 10.95
CA ARG A 153 -15.20 -18.33 10.60
C ARG A 153 -16.16 -19.06 9.66
N HIS A 154 -17.43 -18.73 9.74
CA HIS A 154 -18.54 -19.38 9.03
C HIS A 154 -19.17 -18.48 7.95
N THR A 155 -18.54 -17.33 7.65
CA THR A 155 -19.04 -16.36 6.65
C THR A 155 -18.06 -16.32 5.47
N ASP A 156 -18.58 -16.48 4.25
CA ASP A 156 -17.76 -16.59 3.03
C ASP A 156 -17.15 -15.24 2.61
N ASN A 157 -17.88 -14.14 2.81
CA ASN A 157 -17.37 -12.79 2.58
C ASN A 157 -16.59 -12.27 3.81
N GLY A 158 -15.40 -11.71 3.56
CA GLY A 158 -14.59 -11.09 4.61
C GLY A 158 -14.97 -9.63 4.86
N VAL A 159 -14.76 -9.17 6.09
CA VAL A 159 -14.68 -7.74 6.41
C VAL A 159 -13.67 -7.07 5.47
N SER A 160 -14.09 -5.99 4.80
CA SER A 160 -13.23 -5.23 3.89
C SER A 160 -11.95 -4.76 4.60
N LYS A 161 -10.81 -4.92 3.93
CA LYS A 161 -9.48 -4.58 4.44
C LYS A 161 -8.87 -3.54 3.52
N CYS A 162 -8.44 -2.42 4.08
CA CYS A 162 -7.91 -1.29 3.30
C CYS A 162 -6.50 -0.91 3.72
N VAL A 163 -5.76 -0.41 2.73
CA VAL A 163 -4.48 0.31 2.88
C VAL A 163 -4.71 1.80 2.58
N THR A 164 -3.78 2.68 2.93
CA THR A 164 -3.90 4.10 2.59
C THR A 164 -3.67 4.35 1.10
N GLY A 165 -4.27 5.41 0.56
CA GLY A 165 -4.27 5.72 -0.88
C GLY A 165 -2.88 5.90 -1.51
N ASP A 166 -1.90 6.32 -0.72
CA ASP A 166 -0.52 6.49 -1.15
C ASP A 166 0.25 5.18 -1.30
N THR A 167 -0.31 4.04 -0.89
CA THR A 167 0.33 2.71 -0.97
C THR A 167 0.64 2.38 -2.42
N LEU A 168 1.90 2.01 -2.68
CA LEU A 168 2.35 1.53 -3.98
C LEU A 168 1.93 0.06 -4.17
N ILE A 169 1.32 -0.23 -5.31
CA ILE A 169 0.96 -1.58 -5.75
C ILE A 169 1.69 -1.89 -7.07
N PHE A 170 2.14 -3.13 -7.20
CA PHE A 170 2.87 -3.62 -8.36
C PHE A 170 1.91 -4.34 -9.29
N THR A 171 1.81 -3.91 -10.55
CA THR A 171 0.74 -4.36 -11.45
C THR A 171 1.23 -4.57 -12.88
N ASP A 172 0.41 -5.20 -13.72
CA ASP A 172 0.63 -5.28 -15.19
C ASP A 172 0.49 -3.93 -15.93
N ARG A 173 0.14 -2.87 -15.21
CA ARG A 173 0.17 -1.47 -15.66
C ARG A 173 1.35 -0.69 -15.06
N GLY A 174 2.29 -1.38 -14.43
CA GLY A 174 3.43 -0.82 -13.72
C GLY A 174 3.17 -0.59 -12.24
N ILE A 175 3.98 0.26 -11.61
CA ILE A 175 3.83 0.62 -10.20
C ILE A 175 2.81 1.75 -10.10
N LEU A 176 1.70 1.52 -9.41
CA LEU A 176 0.63 2.49 -9.22
C LEU A 176 0.51 2.86 -7.74
N ARG A 177 0.00 4.04 -7.43
CA ARG A 177 -0.58 4.27 -6.11
C ARG A 177 -2.00 3.73 -6.14
N ILE A 178 -2.44 3.05 -5.08
CA ILE A 178 -3.78 2.47 -5.07
C ILE A 178 -4.89 3.53 -5.23
N GLN A 179 -4.65 4.77 -4.77
CA GLN A 179 -5.57 5.89 -5.02
C GLN A 179 -5.72 6.26 -6.51
N ASP A 180 -4.79 5.88 -7.38
CA ASP A 180 -4.88 6.19 -8.82
C ASP A 180 -6.00 5.37 -9.49
N LEU A 181 -6.52 4.36 -8.80
CA LEU A 181 -7.69 3.57 -9.20
C LEU A 181 -9.03 4.23 -8.82
N TYR A 182 -9.02 5.19 -7.89
CA TYR A 182 -10.22 5.89 -7.42
C TYR A 182 -10.84 6.74 -8.54
N ARG A 183 -12.14 6.56 -8.78
CA ARG A 183 -12.93 7.24 -9.83
C ARG A 183 -14.04 8.14 -9.28
N GLY A 184 -14.07 8.36 -7.97
CA GLY A 184 -15.13 9.16 -7.32
C GLY A 184 -16.19 8.30 -6.64
N GLU A 185 -15.85 7.06 -6.30
CA GLU A 185 -16.71 6.15 -5.53
C GLU A 185 -17.11 6.79 -4.19
N SER A 186 -18.35 6.55 -3.76
CA SER A 186 -18.75 6.93 -2.39
C SER A 186 -18.03 6.05 -1.36
N PRO A 187 -17.80 6.54 -0.13
CA PRO A 187 -17.28 5.68 0.95
C PRO A 187 -18.08 4.38 1.07
N ASP A 188 -17.36 3.28 1.30
CA ASP A 188 -17.85 1.91 1.36
C ASP A 188 -18.45 1.36 0.05
N ALA A 189 -18.01 1.87 -1.09
CA ALA A 189 -18.41 1.37 -2.40
C ALA A 189 -17.32 0.56 -3.10
N PHE A 190 -17.77 -0.32 -4.00
CA PHE A 190 -16.93 -1.07 -4.92
C PHE A 190 -17.10 -0.54 -6.34
N SER A 191 -16.02 -0.53 -7.11
CA SER A 191 -16.04 -0.29 -8.55
C SER A 191 -15.30 -1.40 -9.29
N PRO A 192 -15.74 -1.79 -10.50
CA PRO A 192 -15.00 -2.76 -11.30
C PRO A 192 -13.60 -2.27 -11.65
N VAL A 193 -12.63 -3.19 -11.57
CA VAL A 193 -11.28 -3.00 -12.09
C VAL A 193 -10.86 -4.28 -12.81
N GLN A 194 -9.93 -4.18 -13.75
CA GLN A 194 -9.32 -5.35 -14.38
C GLN A 194 -7.82 -5.14 -14.38
N LEU A 195 -7.15 -5.77 -13.42
CA LEU A 195 -5.75 -5.47 -13.11
C LEU A 195 -5.08 -6.71 -12.55
N LYS A 196 -3.94 -7.10 -13.11
CA LYS A 196 -3.10 -8.10 -12.46
C LYS A 196 -2.22 -7.41 -11.43
N VAL A 197 -2.28 -7.87 -10.19
CA VAL A 197 -1.50 -7.35 -9.07
C VAL A 197 -0.48 -8.41 -8.65
N ALA A 198 0.74 -8.00 -8.33
CA ALA A 198 1.76 -8.92 -7.86
C ALA A 198 1.38 -9.56 -6.51
N ASP A 199 1.48 -10.89 -6.42
CA ASP A 199 1.34 -11.64 -5.17
C ASP A 199 2.46 -12.68 -5.02
N TRP A 200 2.51 -13.29 -3.84
CA TRP A 200 3.33 -14.43 -3.52
C TRP A 200 2.93 -15.66 -4.35
N GLY A 201 3.85 -16.12 -5.19
CA GLY A 201 3.62 -17.27 -6.08
C GLY A 201 3.16 -16.90 -7.48
N GLY A 202 2.92 -15.61 -7.76
CA GLY A 202 2.61 -15.10 -9.09
C GLY A 202 1.61 -13.94 -9.06
N PRO A 203 1.42 -13.23 -10.20
CA PRO A 203 0.39 -12.20 -10.30
C PRO A 203 -1.03 -12.80 -10.14
N VAL A 204 -1.91 -12.06 -9.48
CA VAL A 204 -3.33 -12.40 -9.27
C VAL A 204 -4.24 -11.36 -9.92
N GLU A 205 -5.39 -11.77 -10.41
CA GLU A 205 -6.40 -10.87 -10.97
C GLU A 205 -7.16 -10.12 -9.86
N ALA A 206 -7.37 -8.83 -10.07
CA ALA A 206 -8.26 -8.00 -9.27
C ALA A 206 -9.44 -7.53 -10.14
N ASP A 207 -10.65 -7.92 -9.73
CA ASP A 207 -11.91 -7.60 -10.42
C ASP A 207 -12.63 -6.37 -9.82
N LEU A 208 -12.34 -6.03 -8.57
CA LEU A 208 -12.99 -4.96 -7.83
C LEU A 208 -11.96 -4.08 -7.10
N PHE A 209 -12.18 -2.77 -7.18
CA PHE A 209 -11.57 -1.77 -6.33
C PHE A 209 -12.58 -1.37 -5.24
N TYR A 210 -12.13 -1.30 -3.99
CA TYR A 210 -12.97 -0.91 -2.84
C TYR A 210 -12.47 0.41 -2.23
N PHE A 211 -13.38 1.35 -2.02
CA PHE A 211 -13.08 2.63 -1.38
C PHE A 211 -13.73 2.72 0.00
N GLY A 212 -12.98 2.43 1.06
CA GLY A 212 -13.49 2.45 2.45
C GLY A 212 -13.61 3.85 3.11
N GLY A 213 -13.37 4.94 2.37
CA GLY A 213 -13.40 6.30 2.91
C GLY A 213 -12.33 6.59 3.97
N LYS A 214 -12.66 7.45 4.95
CA LYS A 214 -11.76 7.79 6.06
C LYS A 214 -11.90 6.77 7.18
N GLN A 215 -10.81 6.07 7.49
CA GLN A 215 -10.75 5.03 8.50
C GLN A 215 -9.55 5.25 9.43
N ALA A 216 -9.62 4.72 10.65
CA ALA A 216 -8.45 4.62 11.52
C ALA A 216 -7.42 3.64 10.90
N VAL A 217 -6.15 3.98 10.96
CA VAL A 217 -5.06 3.17 10.40
C VAL A 217 -3.92 2.98 11.39
N ILE A 218 -3.25 1.84 11.27
CA ILE A 218 -2.00 1.51 11.94
C ILE A 218 -0.89 1.62 10.91
N GLY A 219 0.22 2.27 11.29
CA GLY A 219 1.44 2.34 10.49
C GLY A 219 2.46 1.33 10.99
N LEU A 220 3.10 0.63 10.05
CA LEU A 220 4.28 -0.18 10.29
C LEU A 220 5.43 0.31 9.42
N GLU A 221 6.65 0.23 9.97
CA GLU A 221 7.89 0.48 9.25
C GLU A 221 8.86 -0.65 9.61
N THR A 222 9.40 -1.30 8.59
CA THR A 222 10.40 -2.37 8.74
C THR A 222 11.79 -1.78 8.96
N ASP A 223 12.75 -2.59 9.38
CA ASP A 223 14.15 -2.17 9.44
C ASP A 223 14.73 -1.86 8.04
N LEU A 224 14.15 -2.42 6.97
CA LEU A 224 14.43 -2.06 5.58
C LEU A 224 13.90 -0.67 5.19
N GLY A 225 13.12 -0.02 6.06
CA GLY A 225 12.45 1.25 5.78
C GLY A 225 11.24 1.12 4.84
N LEU A 226 10.82 -0.10 4.51
CA LEU A 226 9.52 -0.35 3.87
C LEU A 226 8.43 -0.04 4.88
N SER A 227 7.41 0.71 4.45
CA SER A 227 6.31 1.11 5.31
C SER A 227 4.96 0.71 4.70
N LEU A 228 3.99 0.45 5.58
CA LEU A 228 2.61 0.19 5.21
C LEU A 228 1.71 0.88 6.23
N ARG A 229 0.65 1.53 5.75
CA ARG A 229 -0.42 2.05 6.60
C ARG A 229 -1.73 1.42 6.18
N ALA A 230 -2.40 0.77 7.12
CA ALA A 230 -3.58 0.00 6.84
C ALA A 230 -4.53 -0.06 8.04
N THR A 231 -5.78 -0.42 7.76
CA THR A 231 -6.81 -0.66 8.79
C THR A 231 -6.38 -1.76 9.79
N PRO A 232 -6.81 -1.71 11.07
CA PRO A 232 -6.39 -2.68 12.10
C PRO A 232 -6.59 -4.16 11.71
N ASN A 233 -7.67 -4.48 11.00
CA ASN A 233 -8.01 -5.81 10.51
C ASN A 233 -7.29 -6.24 9.23
N HIS A 234 -6.54 -5.34 8.57
CA HIS A 234 -5.72 -5.67 7.40
C HIS A 234 -4.68 -6.72 7.80
N ARG A 235 -4.43 -7.71 6.94
CA ARG A 235 -3.50 -8.80 7.26
C ARG A 235 -2.21 -8.66 6.48
N VAL A 236 -1.10 -8.92 7.14
CA VAL A 236 0.23 -9.01 6.55
C VAL A 236 0.80 -10.40 6.80
N ARG A 237 1.70 -10.85 5.93
CA ARG A 237 2.41 -12.12 6.10
C ARG A 237 3.59 -11.93 7.04
N VAL A 238 3.66 -12.74 8.08
CA VAL A 238 4.77 -12.81 9.05
C VAL A 238 5.44 -14.17 8.97
N MET A 239 6.72 -14.21 9.30
CA MET A 239 7.43 -15.45 9.58
C MET A 239 7.25 -15.80 11.06
N ALA A 240 6.58 -16.92 11.34
CA ALA A 240 6.34 -17.42 12.69
C ALA A 240 6.72 -18.89 12.76
N ASN A 241 7.61 -19.26 13.68
CA ASN A 241 8.06 -20.64 13.89
C ASN A 241 8.59 -21.36 12.63
N GLY A 242 9.20 -20.63 11.71
CA GLY A 242 9.72 -21.17 10.45
C GLY A 242 8.67 -21.31 9.33
N GLU A 243 7.43 -20.88 9.56
CA GLU A 243 6.35 -20.89 8.58
C GLU A 243 5.85 -19.47 8.28
N ILE A 244 5.27 -19.29 7.09
CA ILE A 244 4.60 -18.04 6.71
C ILE A 244 3.17 -18.09 7.21
N ALA A 245 2.79 -17.15 8.07
CA ALA A 245 1.45 -17.03 8.62
C ALA A 245 0.87 -15.63 8.35
N TRP A 246 -0.46 -15.53 8.34
CA TRP A 246 -1.15 -14.24 8.30
C TRP A 246 -1.32 -13.70 9.72
N ARG A 247 -1.07 -12.40 9.90
CA ARG A 247 -1.32 -11.68 11.15
C ARG A 247 -1.97 -10.33 10.85
N ARG A 248 -2.89 -9.88 11.70
CA ARG A 248 -3.53 -8.56 11.54
C ARG A 248 -2.57 -7.43 11.88
N MET A 249 -2.79 -6.23 11.33
CA MET A 249 -1.99 -5.04 11.63
C MET A 249 -1.96 -4.73 13.13
N ASP A 250 -3.07 -4.89 13.85
CA ASP A 250 -3.17 -4.65 15.30
C ASP A 250 -2.55 -5.75 16.18
N GLU A 251 -2.18 -6.88 15.58
CA GLU A 251 -1.48 -7.98 16.24
C GLU A 251 0.04 -7.90 16.04
N ILE A 252 0.53 -7.08 15.10
CA ILE A 252 1.96 -6.91 14.84
C ILE A 252 2.64 -6.26 16.03
N ARG A 253 3.82 -6.77 16.40
CA ARG A 253 4.69 -6.23 17.45
C ARG A 253 6.09 -5.95 16.90
N VAL A 254 6.79 -5.00 17.51
CA VAL A 254 8.20 -4.74 17.20
C VAL A 254 9.01 -6.03 17.42
N GLY A 255 9.79 -6.43 16.41
CA GLY A 255 10.52 -7.69 16.41
C GLY A 255 9.87 -8.80 15.58
N ASP A 256 8.62 -8.63 15.13
CA ASP A 256 8.02 -9.52 14.14
C ASP A 256 8.72 -9.41 12.77
N PHE A 257 8.92 -10.55 12.11
CA PHE A 257 9.55 -10.61 10.79
C PHE A 257 8.49 -10.64 9.71
N LEU A 258 8.37 -9.56 8.94
CA LEU A 258 7.44 -9.48 7.80
C LEU A 258 8.02 -10.16 6.57
N VAL A 259 7.15 -10.81 5.79
CA VAL A 259 7.51 -11.41 4.51
C VAL A 259 7.45 -10.33 3.43
N VAL A 260 8.60 -10.06 2.81
CA VAL A 260 8.74 -9.09 1.72
C VAL A 260 9.10 -9.85 0.44
N PRO A 261 8.13 -10.09 -0.46
CA PRO A 261 8.46 -10.57 -1.81
C PRO A 261 9.19 -9.48 -2.60
N TYR A 262 10.03 -9.91 -3.55
CA TYR A 262 10.81 -9.04 -4.44
C TYR A 262 11.00 -9.74 -5.78
N GLY A 263 11.31 -8.98 -6.82
CA GLY A 263 11.42 -9.52 -8.18
C GLY A 263 10.06 -9.93 -8.74
N PHE A 264 9.06 -9.05 -8.59
CA PHE A 264 7.70 -9.31 -9.06
C PHE A 264 7.62 -9.38 -10.58
N ASP A 265 8.55 -8.72 -11.28
CA ASP A 265 8.52 -8.52 -12.73
C ASP A 265 7.16 -7.99 -13.23
N ALA A 266 6.53 -7.14 -12.40
CA ALA A 266 5.26 -6.50 -12.68
C ALA A 266 5.52 -5.14 -13.34
N TYR A 267 5.54 -5.15 -14.67
CA TYR A 267 5.88 -3.98 -15.48
C TYR A 267 4.67 -3.49 -16.26
N GLY A 268 4.63 -2.18 -16.49
CA GLY A 268 3.69 -1.59 -17.42
C GLY A 268 4.25 -1.60 -18.84
N HIS A 269 3.35 -1.43 -19.81
CA HIS A 269 3.66 -1.40 -21.23
C HIS A 269 3.46 0.00 -21.84
N LEU A 270 3.11 1.00 -21.00
CA LEU A 270 2.82 2.35 -21.47
C LEU A 270 4.12 3.10 -21.68
N HIS A 271 4.31 3.55 -22.92
CA HIS A 271 5.41 4.43 -23.29
C HIS A 271 4.94 5.78 -23.82
N ASP A 272 3.77 5.83 -24.46
CA ASP A 272 3.23 7.04 -25.07
C ASP A 272 2.69 8.01 -24.02
N PHE A 273 3.10 9.27 -24.10
CA PHE A 273 2.72 10.29 -23.14
C PHE A 273 1.26 10.70 -23.23
N LYS A 274 0.63 10.59 -24.40
CA LYS A 274 -0.81 10.82 -24.54
C LYS A 274 -1.61 9.79 -23.76
N GLU A 275 -1.16 8.53 -23.76
CA GLU A 275 -1.80 7.45 -22.99
C GLU A 275 -1.55 7.61 -21.48
N ILE A 276 -0.34 8.02 -21.09
CA ILE A 276 0.04 8.16 -19.67
C ILE A 276 -0.57 9.40 -19.02
N TYR A 277 -0.62 10.52 -19.74
CA TYR A 277 -0.99 11.84 -19.22
C TYR A 277 -2.30 12.40 -19.79
N GLY A 278 -2.96 11.68 -20.70
CA GLY A 278 -4.22 12.11 -21.33
C GLY A 278 -4.07 13.13 -22.46
N GLY A 279 -2.84 13.49 -22.83
CA GLY A 279 -2.55 14.45 -23.89
C GLY A 279 -1.06 14.65 -24.08
N CYS A 280 -0.64 15.11 -25.27
CA CYS A 280 0.74 15.49 -25.53
C CYS A 280 1.06 16.85 -24.89
N TYR A 281 2.33 17.07 -24.54
CA TYR A 281 2.80 18.39 -24.12
C TYR A 281 2.55 19.43 -25.23
N ARG A 282 2.06 20.61 -24.83
CA ARG A 282 1.86 21.75 -25.73
C ARG A 282 2.66 22.94 -25.19
N PRO A 283 3.70 23.41 -25.91
CA PRO A 283 4.46 24.58 -25.48
C PRO A 283 3.58 25.83 -25.55
N ALA A 284 3.91 26.85 -24.74
CA ALA A 284 3.21 28.12 -24.81
C ALA A 284 3.53 28.86 -26.12
N GLU A 285 2.54 29.53 -26.71
CA GLU A 285 2.75 30.39 -27.87
C GLU A 285 3.59 31.61 -27.48
N ARG A 286 4.81 31.71 -28.01
CA ARG A 286 5.75 32.79 -27.71
C ARG A 286 6.48 33.20 -28.99
N ALA A 287 6.45 34.48 -29.31
CA ALA A 287 7.01 35.02 -30.55
C ALA A 287 8.52 34.75 -30.73
N ASN A 288 9.27 34.65 -29.64
CA ASN A 288 10.74 34.51 -29.64
C ASN A 288 11.25 33.22 -28.96
N ALA A 289 10.43 32.16 -28.92
CA ALA A 289 10.87 30.89 -28.35
C ALA A 289 11.71 30.08 -29.33
N ASN A 290 12.78 29.45 -28.82
CA ASN A 290 13.54 28.46 -29.59
C ASN A 290 12.62 27.31 -30.01
N ARG A 291 12.70 26.88 -31.27
CA ARG A 291 11.96 25.71 -31.76
C ARG A 291 12.61 24.45 -31.19
N LEU A 292 11.90 23.80 -30.26
CA LEU A 292 12.29 22.52 -29.67
C LEU A 292 11.48 21.38 -30.28
N GLN A 293 12.08 20.20 -30.31
CA GLN A 293 11.36 18.95 -30.52
C GLN A 293 10.76 18.50 -29.19
N TRP A 294 9.56 17.93 -29.24
CA TRP A 294 8.86 17.46 -28.04
C TRP A 294 8.69 15.94 -28.13
N PRO A 295 9.37 15.18 -27.25
CA PRO A 295 9.17 13.75 -27.18
C PRO A 295 7.70 13.43 -26.89
N TYR A 296 7.15 12.45 -27.60
CA TYR A 296 5.78 11.96 -27.40
C TYR A 296 5.73 10.65 -26.61
N LYS A 297 6.89 10.05 -26.31
CA LYS A 297 7.00 8.81 -25.53
C LYS A 297 8.25 8.78 -24.66
N ILE A 298 8.21 7.98 -23.60
CA ILE A 298 9.39 7.67 -22.80
C ILE A 298 10.28 6.66 -23.53
N THR A 299 11.58 6.94 -23.54
CA THR A 299 12.64 6.07 -24.06
C THR A 299 13.70 5.86 -22.99
N THR A 300 14.55 4.85 -23.15
CA THR A 300 15.63 4.53 -22.20
C THR A 300 16.58 5.71 -21.98
N ASP A 301 16.99 6.39 -23.05
CA ASP A 301 17.84 7.57 -22.95
C ASP A 301 17.14 8.79 -22.31
N LEU A 302 15.85 9.02 -22.58
CA LEU A 302 15.07 10.07 -21.92
C LEU A 302 14.86 9.74 -20.43
N ALA A 303 14.69 8.47 -20.07
CA ALA A 303 14.61 8.02 -18.69
C ALA A 303 15.91 8.27 -17.92
N ARG A 304 17.06 7.98 -18.55
CA ARG A 304 18.37 8.33 -18.01
C ARG A 304 18.55 9.84 -17.82
N LEU A 305 18.10 10.64 -18.79
CA LEU A 305 18.08 12.11 -18.68
C LEU A 305 17.21 12.60 -17.52
N LEU A 306 16.04 12.00 -17.29
CA LEU A 306 15.20 12.31 -16.12
C LEU A 306 15.93 12.00 -14.82
N GLY A 307 16.64 10.87 -14.74
CA GLY A 307 17.50 10.55 -13.61
C GLY A 307 18.60 11.59 -13.39
N TYR A 308 19.29 12.01 -14.46
CA TYR A 308 20.31 13.06 -14.41
C TYR A 308 19.77 14.37 -13.87
N LEU A 309 18.62 14.81 -14.38
CA LEU A 309 18.00 16.07 -13.96
C LEU A 309 17.48 16.01 -12.51
N ILE A 310 16.99 14.87 -12.07
CA ILE A 310 16.54 14.70 -10.68
C ILE A 310 17.73 14.62 -9.71
N ALA A 311 18.88 14.09 -10.12
CA ALA A 311 20.06 14.08 -9.26
C ALA A 311 20.76 15.46 -9.29
N ASP A 312 21.47 15.76 -10.38
CA ASP A 312 22.37 16.92 -10.52
C ASP A 312 21.78 18.07 -11.36
N GLY A 313 20.50 18.00 -11.74
CA GLY A 313 19.81 19.06 -12.47
C GLY A 313 19.26 20.16 -11.56
N GLY A 314 19.17 21.36 -12.15
CA GLY A 314 18.56 22.54 -11.55
C GLY A 314 17.69 23.30 -12.55
N PHE A 315 16.55 23.80 -12.05
CA PHE A 315 15.67 24.68 -12.81
C PHE A 315 15.78 26.11 -12.26
N SER A 316 16.23 27.04 -13.10
CA SER A 316 16.18 28.48 -12.80
C SER A 316 14.93 29.09 -13.45
N LYS A 317 14.76 30.42 -13.38
CA LYS A 317 13.59 31.11 -13.97
C LYS A 317 13.39 30.81 -15.46
N ASN A 318 14.48 30.64 -16.22
CA ASN A 318 14.43 30.46 -17.67
C ASN A 318 15.34 29.33 -18.18
N GLN A 319 16.09 28.65 -17.31
CA GLN A 319 17.16 27.75 -17.71
C GLN A 319 17.02 26.39 -17.04
N VAL A 320 17.23 25.34 -17.83
CA VAL A 320 17.59 24.02 -17.33
C VAL A 320 19.11 23.96 -17.26
N ILE A 321 19.63 23.67 -16.07
CA ILE A 321 21.05 23.63 -15.78
C ILE A 321 21.39 22.22 -15.34
N PHE A 322 22.40 21.62 -15.95
CA PHE A 322 22.96 20.34 -15.52
C PHE A 322 24.45 20.52 -15.28
N THR A 323 24.90 20.18 -14.07
CA THR A 323 26.26 20.47 -13.62
C THR A 323 26.99 19.16 -13.34
N GLN A 324 28.14 18.94 -13.99
CA GLN A 324 28.86 17.67 -13.90
C GLN A 324 30.38 17.81 -14.02
N LYS A 325 31.11 16.97 -13.28
CA LYS A 325 32.57 16.81 -13.31
C LYS A 325 33.01 15.70 -14.26
N ASP A 326 32.19 14.67 -14.45
CA ASP A 326 32.48 13.57 -15.36
C ASP A 326 32.11 13.96 -16.81
N ASP A 327 33.12 14.06 -17.67
CA ASP A 327 32.95 14.45 -19.07
C ASP A 327 32.12 13.44 -19.88
N GLY A 328 32.20 12.15 -19.55
CA GLY A 328 31.41 11.11 -20.22
C GLY A 328 29.92 11.26 -19.93
N VAL A 329 29.57 11.55 -18.68
CA VAL A 329 28.17 11.84 -18.29
C VAL A 329 27.68 13.14 -18.92
N LEU A 330 28.52 14.18 -18.94
CA LEU A 330 28.16 15.47 -19.54
C LEU A 330 27.90 15.35 -21.05
N ASP A 331 28.76 14.62 -21.76
CA ASP A 331 28.59 14.40 -23.20
C ASP A 331 27.38 13.53 -23.51
N ASP A 332 27.11 12.51 -22.70
CA ASP A 332 25.89 11.71 -22.82
C ASP A 332 24.62 12.57 -22.61
N TYR A 333 24.58 13.41 -21.56
CA TYR A 333 23.51 14.38 -21.35
C TYR A 333 23.27 15.25 -22.58
N ARG A 334 24.34 15.82 -23.16
CA ARG A 334 24.25 16.68 -24.35
C ARG A 334 23.69 15.94 -25.55
N GLN A 335 24.18 14.73 -25.81
CA GLN A 335 23.69 13.91 -26.92
C GLN A 335 22.21 13.56 -26.77
N ILE A 336 21.75 13.24 -25.56
CA ILE A 336 20.33 12.96 -25.31
C ILE A 336 19.50 14.22 -25.55
N VAL A 337 19.91 15.37 -25.01
CA VAL A 337 19.18 16.63 -25.18
C VAL A 337 19.09 17.02 -26.66
N HIS A 338 20.20 16.90 -27.40
CA HIS A 338 20.23 17.13 -28.83
C HIS A 338 19.27 16.20 -29.58
N ARG A 339 19.34 14.89 -29.32
CA ARG A 339 18.52 13.89 -30.00
C ARG A 339 17.03 14.02 -29.68
N ARG A 340 16.67 14.35 -28.45
CA ARG A 340 15.27 14.35 -27.97
C ARG A 340 14.57 15.69 -28.12
N PHE A 341 15.31 16.79 -28.01
CA PHE A 341 14.75 18.14 -28.03
C PHE A 341 15.29 19.01 -29.18
N GLY A 342 16.24 18.52 -29.98
CA GLY A 342 16.77 19.24 -31.13
C GLY A 342 17.57 20.48 -30.78
N VAL A 343 18.10 20.57 -29.55
CA VAL A 343 18.85 21.73 -29.05
C VAL A 343 20.19 21.30 -28.48
N GLU A 344 21.21 22.10 -28.73
CA GLU A 344 22.54 21.89 -28.16
C GLU A 344 22.68 22.69 -26.85
N PRO A 345 22.95 22.02 -25.70
CA PRO A 345 23.22 22.74 -24.47
C PRO A 345 24.50 23.57 -24.57
N ARG A 346 24.47 24.81 -24.05
CA ARG A 346 25.68 25.62 -23.93
C ARG A 346 26.52 25.12 -22.76
N VAL A 347 27.74 24.67 -23.03
CA VAL A 347 28.69 24.22 -22.01
C VAL A 347 29.60 25.38 -21.59
N SER A 348 29.81 25.53 -20.28
CA SER A 348 30.79 26.47 -19.71
C SER A 348 31.35 25.93 -18.40
N LEU A 349 32.46 26.49 -17.92
CA LEU A 349 32.94 26.20 -16.57
C LEU A 349 32.02 26.85 -15.55
N ASP A 350 31.76 26.15 -14.44
CA ASP A 350 31.05 26.71 -13.30
C ASP A 350 31.95 27.76 -12.63
N PRO A 351 31.51 29.02 -12.53
CA PRO A 351 32.33 30.10 -11.98
C PRO A 351 32.61 29.94 -10.48
N ARG A 352 31.91 29.03 -9.78
CA ARG A 352 32.01 28.84 -8.32
C ARG A 352 32.96 27.72 -7.92
N ARG A 353 33.33 26.82 -8.84
CA ARG A 353 34.12 25.62 -8.54
C ARG A 353 35.05 25.25 -9.69
N GLU A 354 36.33 25.06 -9.38
CA GLU A 354 37.32 24.59 -10.35
C GLU A 354 36.94 23.20 -10.90
N ASN A 355 37.20 22.99 -12.20
CA ASN A 355 37.00 21.73 -12.92
C ASN A 355 35.56 21.18 -12.88
N LEU A 356 34.57 22.05 -12.69
CA LEU A 356 33.16 21.70 -12.80
C LEU A 356 32.58 22.35 -14.04
N LYS A 357 31.90 21.58 -14.88
CA LYS A 357 31.25 22.07 -16.10
C LYS A 357 29.74 22.15 -15.88
N GLN A 358 29.10 23.12 -16.51
CA GLN A 358 27.65 23.25 -16.56
C GLN A 358 27.18 23.27 -18.02
N ALA A 359 26.15 22.49 -18.31
CA ALA A 359 25.40 22.50 -19.55
C ALA A 359 24.06 23.21 -19.32
N VAL A 360 23.81 24.27 -20.10
CA VAL A 360 22.65 25.15 -19.90
C VAL A 360 21.78 25.20 -21.15
N VAL A 361 20.48 25.00 -20.97
CA VAL A 361 19.46 25.19 -22.01
C VAL A 361 18.50 26.29 -21.57
N ASN A 362 18.42 27.38 -22.33
CA ASN A 362 17.46 28.46 -22.09
C ASN A 362 16.10 28.07 -22.67
N SER A 363 15.18 27.58 -21.84
CA SER A 363 13.80 27.29 -22.24
C SER A 363 12.88 27.16 -21.04
N ARG A 364 11.86 28.02 -20.96
CA ARG A 364 10.78 27.89 -19.98
C ARG A 364 9.87 26.70 -20.26
N ASP A 365 9.65 26.38 -21.54
CA ASP A 365 8.82 25.24 -21.91
C ASP A 365 9.51 23.92 -21.56
N LEU A 366 10.84 23.87 -21.64
CA LEU A 366 11.57 22.67 -21.22
C LEU A 366 11.48 22.46 -19.69
N ILE A 367 11.50 23.54 -18.90
CA ILE A 367 11.24 23.46 -17.46
C ILE A 367 9.83 22.92 -17.22
N ALA A 368 8.80 23.55 -17.79
CA ALA A 368 7.41 23.14 -17.64
C ALA A 368 7.15 21.70 -18.12
N PHE A 369 7.85 21.27 -19.18
CA PHE A 369 7.80 19.88 -19.65
C PHE A 369 8.27 18.91 -18.56
N PHE A 370 9.39 19.18 -17.89
CA PHE A 370 9.90 18.30 -16.83
C PHE A 370 9.08 18.44 -15.53
N THR A 371 8.83 19.66 -15.05
CA THR A 371 8.25 19.92 -13.74
C THR A 371 6.74 19.73 -13.72
N ASP A 372 6.03 20.29 -14.69
CA ASP A 372 4.57 20.43 -14.66
C ASP A 372 3.91 19.27 -15.40
N TYR A 373 4.42 18.94 -16.60
CA TYR A 373 3.86 17.89 -17.44
C TYR A 373 4.30 16.49 -16.99
N LEU A 374 5.61 16.23 -16.95
CA LEU A 374 6.12 14.91 -16.49
C LEU A 374 6.01 14.75 -14.98
N GLY A 375 6.07 15.85 -14.23
CA GLY A 375 5.86 15.84 -12.79
C GLY A 375 7.11 15.47 -11.99
N THR A 376 8.32 15.85 -12.42
CA THR A 376 9.56 15.52 -11.69
C THR A 376 9.68 16.22 -10.34
N GLY A 377 8.97 17.33 -10.15
CA GLY A 377 9.23 18.30 -9.08
C GLY A 377 10.36 19.27 -9.45
N ASP A 378 10.38 20.42 -8.79
CA ASP A 378 11.24 21.58 -9.06
C ASP A 378 12.22 21.89 -7.91
N ARG A 379 11.91 21.41 -6.69
CA ARG A 379 12.73 21.57 -5.48
C ARG A 379 13.14 20.21 -4.94
N ALA A 380 14.23 20.17 -4.19
CA ALA A 380 14.81 18.92 -3.69
C ALA A 380 13.84 18.07 -2.83
N ASP A 381 12.94 18.71 -2.08
CA ASP A 381 11.89 18.08 -1.27
C ASP A 381 10.64 17.68 -2.07
N THR A 382 10.38 18.32 -3.21
CA THR A 382 9.22 18.04 -4.08
C THR A 382 9.54 17.06 -5.21
N LYS A 383 10.82 16.74 -5.41
CA LYS A 383 11.30 15.74 -6.38
C LYS A 383 10.59 14.40 -6.18
N ARG A 384 10.17 13.77 -7.27
CA ARG A 384 9.48 12.47 -7.28
C ARG A 384 9.70 11.76 -8.62
N THR A 385 9.45 10.46 -8.65
CA THR A 385 9.52 9.69 -9.88
C THR A 385 8.32 9.99 -10.79
N PRO A 386 8.55 10.39 -12.05
CA PRO A 386 7.46 10.63 -13.01
C PRO A 386 6.61 9.39 -13.26
N ARG A 387 5.32 9.59 -13.52
CA ARG A 387 4.38 8.50 -13.86
C ARG A 387 4.85 7.69 -15.08
N CYS A 388 5.46 8.34 -16.06
CA CYS A 388 5.98 7.66 -17.25
C CYS A 388 7.13 6.69 -16.97
N ILE A 389 7.82 6.82 -15.82
CA ILE A 389 8.79 5.82 -15.37
C ILE A 389 8.07 4.68 -14.65
N LEU A 390 7.16 5.00 -13.72
CA LEU A 390 6.45 3.99 -12.93
C LEU A 390 5.56 3.08 -13.79
N ALA A 391 5.01 3.60 -14.89
CA ALA A 391 4.16 2.87 -15.84
C ALA A 391 4.94 2.12 -16.95
N SER A 392 6.28 2.17 -16.92
CA SER A 392 7.13 1.65 -18.00
C SER A 392 7.69 0.24 -17.74
N GLY A 393 8.39 -0.27 -18.74
CA GLY A 393 9.11 -1.54 -18.69
C GLY A 393 10.43 -1.50 -17.91
N PRO A 394 11.07 -2.68 -17.71
CA PRO A 394 12.27 -2.81 -16.89
C PRO A 394 13.46 -1.98 -17.42
N GLU A 395 13.67 -1.92 -18.74
CA GLU A 395 14.80 -1.20 -19.32
C GLU A 395 14.72 0.32 -19.08
N VAL A 396 13.51 0.88 -19.14
CA VAL A 396 13.27 2.30 -18.86
C VAL A 396 13.53 2.59 -17.38
N MET A 397 13.03 1.73 -16.48
CA MET A 397 13.27 1.85 -15.04
C MET A 397 14.77 1.72 -14.69
N LYS A 398 15.49 0.78 -15.31
CA LYS A 398 16.93 0.61 -15.10
C LYS A 398 17.71 1.87 -15.48
N GLU A 399 17.45 2.42 -16.66
CA GLU A 399 18.15 3.63 -17.13
C GLU A 399 17.80 4.88 -16.30
N TYR A 400 16.55 4.99 -15.84
CA TYR A 400 16.17 6.02 -14.87
C TYR A 400 16.96 5.92 -13.57
N VAL A 401 17.02 4.73 -12.97
CA VAL A 401 17.78 4.49 -11.74
C VAL A 401 19.27 4.73 -11.98
N ARG A 402 19.83 4.29 -13.12
CA ARG A 402 21.22 4.57 -13.52
C ARG A 402 21.48 6.07 -13.51
N GLY A 403 20.59 6.88 -14.08
CA GLY A 403 20.69 8.34 -14.06
C GLY A 403 20.67 8.94 -12.66
N LEU A 404 19.82 8.42 -11.77
CA LEU A 404 19.75 8.87 -10.37
C LEU A 404 21.04 8.58 -9.57
N THR A 405 21.86 7.63 -10.01
CA THR A 405 23.11 7.28 -9.31
C THR A 405 24.19 8.35 -9.30
N LEU A 406 23.98 9.48 -9.98
CA LEU A 406 24.84 10.66 -9.83
C LEU A 406 24.85 11.15 -8.36
N ASP A 407 23.70 11.13 -7.69
CA ASP A 407 23.56 11.36 -6.23
C ASP A 407 23.93 10.13 -5.38
N GLY A 408 24.26 9.01 -6.04
CA GLY A 408 24.71 7.77 -5.43
C GLY A 408 26.22 7.76 -5.19
N TYR A 409 26.65 6.94 -4.24
CA TYR A 409 28.06 6.78 -3.92
C TYR A 409 28.35 5.44 -3.26
N ILE A 410 29.63 5.10 -3.16
CA ILE A 410 30.10 3.92 -2.45
C ILE A 410 30.77 4.40 -1.18
N SER A 411 30.25 3.99 -0.02
CA SER A 411 30.79 4.45 1.27
C SER A 411 32.13 3.78 1.60
N GLU A 412 32.87 4.34 2.56
CA GLU A 412 34.11 3.74 3.08
C GLU A 412 33.89 2.32 3.63
N ARG A 413 32.71 2.08 4.21
CA ARG A 413 32.25 0.76 4.65
C ARG A 413 31.76 -0.13 3.50
N ARG A 414 32.09 0.22 2.26
CA ARG A 414 31.76 -0.48 1.02
C ARG A 414 30.26 -0.66 0.79
N ARG A 415 29.42 0.21 1.37
CA ARG A 415 27.98 0.17 1.08
C ARG A 415 27.74 0.83 -0.27
N LEU A 416 26.79 0.30 -1.03
CA LEU A 416 26.38 0.85 -2.31
C LEU A 416 25.11 1.68 -2.10
N ILE A 417 25.23 3.01 -2.21
CA ILE A 417 24.13 3.97 -2.11
C ILE A 417 23.73 4.35 -3.54
N VAL A 418 22.47 4.13 -3.89
CA VAL A 418 21.90 4.46 -5.21
C VAL A 418 21.54 5.94 -5.30
N LEU A 419 20.98 6.48 -4.22
CA LEU A 419 20.45 7.84 -4.17
C LEU A 419 20.51 8.35 -2.73
N GLY A 420 20.98 9.57 -2.55
CA GLY A 420 20.74 10.38 -1.35
C GLY A 420 19.79 11.53 -1.68
N THR A 421 18.66 11.66 -0.98
CA THR A 421 17.66 12.69 -1.28
C THR A 421 16.92 13.17 -0.03
N VAL A 422 16.46 14.40 -0.02
CA VAL A 422 15.57 14.91 1.05
C VAL A 422 14.09 14.62 0.77
N SER A 423 13.75 14.16 -0.44
CA SER A 423 12.40 13.71 -0.78
C SER A 423 12.19 12.26 -0.35
N ARG A 424 11.45 12.05 0.74
CA ARG A 424 11.04 10.70 1.18
C ARG A 424 10.29 9.96 0.07
N ARG A 425 9.41 10.66 -0.64
CA ARG A 425 8.60 10.11 -1.73
C ARG A 425 9.48 9.56 -2.85
N LEU A 426 10.47 10.31 -3.31
CA LEU A 426 11.39 9.84 -4.34
C LEU A 426 12.15 8.61 -3.86
N ALA A 427 12.63 8.61 -2.62
CA ALA A 427 13.40 7.50 -2.06
C ALA A 427 12.56 6.21 -1.95
N GLU A 428 11.30 6.31 -1.51
CA GLU A 428 10.33 5.20 -1.46
C GLU A 428 9.99 4.67 -2.86
N GLU A 429 9.75 5.55 -3.83
CA GLU A 429 9.47 5.17 -5.22
C GLU A 429 10.68 4.46 -5.88
N VAL A 430 11.91 4.94 -5.62
CA VAL A 430 13.14 4.28 -6.10
C VAL A 430 13.36 2.94 -5.41
N GLN A 431 13.10 2.84 -4.10
CA GLN A 431 13.14 1.56 -3.39
C GLN A 431 12.13 0.56 -3.98
N ALA A 432 10.92 1.00 -4.31
CA ALA A 432 9.91 0.16 -4.96
C ALA A 432 10.35 -0.30 -6.37
N ILE A 433 10.95 0.58 -7.17
CA ILE A 433 11.50 0.21 -8.49
C ILE A 433 12.57 -0.88 -8.35
N LEU A 434 13.51 -0.69 -7.41
CA LEU A 434 14.56 -1.69 -7.16
C LEU A 434 13.95 -3.02 -6.69
N LEU A 435 12.95 -2.98 -5.80
CA LEU A 435 12.25 -4.16 -5.33
C LEU A 435 11.57 -4.93 -6.47
N ASN A 436 10.93 -4.21 -7.42
CA ASN A 436 10.33 -4.79 -8.62
C ASN A 436 11.38 -5.47 -9.52
N LEU A 437 12.54 -4.80 -9.70
CA LEU A 437 13.70 -5.30 -10.45
C LEU A 437 14.47 -6.44 -9.74
N GLY A 438 13.99 -6.91 -8.58
CA GLY A 438 14.61 -8.00 -7.81
C GLY A 438 15.85 -7.60 -7.02
N ILE A 439 16.05 -6.30 -6.75
CA ILE A 439 17.17 -5.74 -6.00
C ILE A 439 16.61 -5.16 -4.70
N VAL A 440 16.86 -5.80 -3.56
CA VAL A 440 16.40 -5.24 -2.27
C VAL A 440 17.38 -4.19 -1.78
N ALA A 441 16.84 -3.01 -1.47
CA ALA A 441 17.54 -1.90 -0.84
C ALA A 441 16.90 -1.52 0.49
N ARG A 442 17.71 -1.02 1.42
CA ARG A 442 17.28 -0.40 2.68
C ARG A 442 17.13 1.11 2.47
N LEU A 443 16.06 1.68 3.00
CA LEU A 443 15.87 3.12 3.08
C LEU A 443 16.37 3.60 4.45
N GLU A 444 17.49 4.33 4.47
CA GLU A 444 18.08 4.86 5.70
C GLU A 444 17.77 6.35 5.86
N ARG A 445 17.26 6.74 7.03
CA ARG A 445 17.04 8.15 7.40
C ARG A 445 18.26 8.67 8.17
N LYS A 446 18.88 9.74 7.67
CA LYS A 446 19.97 10.48 8.32
C LYS A 446 19.49 11.87 8.74
N GLY A 447 19.70 12.24 10.00
CA GLY A 447 19.46 13.62 10.45
C GLY A 447 20.46 14.59 9.80
N ILE A 448 20.00 15.74 9.35
CA ILE A 448 20.88 16.77 8.77
C ILE A 448 21.26 17.76 9.87
N HIS A 449 22.54 17.82 10.22
CA HIS A 449 23.06 18.82 11.16
C HIS A 449 23.68 19.97 10.36
N TYR A 450 23.00 21.11 10.30
CA TYR A 450 23.56 22.33 9.72
C TYR A 450 24.37 23.10 10.78
N GLN A 451 25.60 23.48 10.45
CA GLN A 451 26.41 24.42 11.22
C GLN A 451 26.38 25.82 10.58
N TYR A 452 25.25 26.54 10.45
CA TYR A 452 25.29 28.00 10.18
C TYR A 452 24.02 28.74 10.66
N ARG A 453 24.25 30.00 11.08
CA ARG A 453 23.30 30.99 11.61
C ARG A 453 22.36 31.49 10.51
N HIS A 454 21.10 31.06 10.48
CA HIS A 454 19.90 31.81 10.07
C HIS A 454 18.71 30.83 10.19
N GLU A 455 17.70 31.23 10.96
CA GLU A 455 16.76 30.32 11.65
C GLU A 455 15.62 29.71 10.81
N GLU A 456 15.53 29.92 9.49
CA GLU A 456 14.25 29.69 8.79
C GLU A 456 14.15 28.53 7.78
N ASN A 457 15.19 27.73 7.52
CA ASN A 457 15.07 26.58 6.60
C ASN A 457 15.83 25.34 7.05
N ARG A 458 15.39 24.71 8.15
CA ARG A 458 15.88 23.40 8.56
C ARG A 458 15.19 22.29 7.77
N LYS A 459 15.96 21.55 6.96
CA LYS A 459 15.55 20.24 6.46
C LYS A 459 15.95 19.20 7.51
N ASP A 460 14.98 18.48 8.06
CA ASP A 460 15.22 17.64 9.25
C ASP A 460 15.86 16.27 8.95
N ALA A 461 15.81 15.80 7.70
CA ALA A 461 16.39 14.51 7.33
C ALA A 461 16.73 14.39 5.84
N CYS A 462 17.73 13.56 5.56
CA CYS A 462 18.07 13.01 4.26
C CYS A 462 17.78 11.50 4.27
N TYR A 463 17.39 10.95 3.13
CA TYR A 463 17.09 9.55 2.90
C TYR A 463 18.08 8.94 1.93
N GLU A 464 18.68 7.82 2.29
CA GLU A 464 19.59 7.07 1.43
C GLU A 464 18.99 5.73 1.04
N VAL A 465 19.00 5.43 -0.26
CA VAL A 465 18.60 4.12 -0.79
C VAL A 465 19.86 3.24 -0.91
N VAL A 466 20.01 2.28 -0.01
CA VAL A 466 21.23 1.48 0.17
C VAL A 466 21.01 0.03 -0.27
N VAL A 467 21.70 -0.45 -1.30
CA VAL A 467 21.57 -1.83 -1.78
C VAL A 467 22.20 -2.79 -0.75
N LEU A 468 21.43 -3.81 -0.34
CA LEU A 468 21.91 -4.84 0.59
C LEU A 468 23.07 -5.63 -0.04
N SER A 469 23.99 -6.13 0.79
CA SER A 469 25.25 -6.71 0.30
C SER A 469 25.03 -7.85 -0.68
N ARG A 470 24.02 -8.69 -0.45
CA ARG A 470 23.67 -9.82 -1.35
C ARG A 470 23.19 -9.41 -2.75
N PHE A 471 22.67 -8.20 -2.92
CA PHE A 471 22.13 -7.71 -4.20
C PHE A 471 23.06 -6.77 -4.96
N ARG A 472 24.23 -6.40 -4.40
CA ARG A 472 25.17 -5.48 -5.05
C ARG A 472 25.64 -5.96 -6.42
N ARG A 473 25.90 -7.27 -6.56
CA ARG A 473 26.28 -7.88 -7.85
C ARG A 473 25.15 -7.72 -8.87
N ALA A 474 23.93 -8.10 -8.50
CA ALA A 474 22.75 -7.96 -9.35
C ALA A 474 22.52 -6.50 -9.76
N PHE A 475 22.72 -5.54 -8.85
CA PHE A 475 22.63 -4.11 -9.16
C PHE A 475 23.67 -3.68 -10.20
N LEU A 476 24.94 -4.06 -10.04
CA LEU A 476 26.00 -3.67 -10.98
C LEU A 476 25.87 -4.35 -12.35
N GLU A 477 25.34 -5.57 -12.39
CA GLU A 477 25.11 -6.30 -13.65
C GLU A 477 23.89 -5.77 -14.41
N ARG A 478 22.83 -5.36 -13.69
CA ARG A 478 21.55 -4.94 -14.31
C ARG A 478 21.42 -3.44 -14.53
N ILE A 479 22.05 -2.61 -13.69
CA ILE A 479 21.87 -1.15 -13.66
C ILE A 479 23.22 -0.45 -13.70
N GLY A 480 24.04 -0.65 -12.67
CA GLY A 480 25.30 0.08 -12.49
C GLY A 480 25.12 1.57 -12.18
N PHE A 481 26.25 2.25 -12.05
CA PHE A 481 26.34 3.69 -11.93
C PHE A 481 26.41 4.35 -13.30
N ALA A 482 25.99 5.62 -13.38
CA ALA A 482 26.18 6.46 -14.54
C ALA A 482 27.67 6.75 -14.78
N GLU A 483 28.45 7.00 -13.73
CA GLU A 483 29.89 7.20 -13.85
C GLU A 483 30.65 5.85 -13.89
N GLU A 484 31.43 5.62 -14.95
CA GLU A 484 32.18 4.36 -15.09
C GLU A 484 33.25 4.19 -14.00
N ARG A 485 33.79 5.30 -13.48
CA ARG A 485 34.68 5.27 -12.31
C ARG A 485 34.04 4.63 -11.08
N LYS A 486 32.75 4.91 -10.82
CA LYS A 486 32.03 4.29 -9.70
C LYS A 486 31.78 2.80 -9.97
N ASN A 487 31.49 2.41 -11.22
CA ASN A 487 31.36 1.01 -11.60
C ASN A 487 32.64 0.22 -11.35
N MET A 488 33.80 0.73 -11.77
CA MET A 488 35.09 0.09 -11.53
C MET A 488 35.36 -0.09 -10.03
N LEU A 489 35.20 0.98 -9.25
CA LEU A 489 35.39 0.93 -7.79
C LEU A 489 34.44 -0.09 -7.12
N ALA A 490 33.17 -0.14 -7.54
CA ALA A 490 32.20 -1.09 -6.99
C ALA A 490 32.58 -2.54 -7.30
N ARG A 491 33.03 -2.82 -8.53
CA ARG A 491 33.44 -4.17 -8.96
C ARG A 491 34.68 -4.64 -8.21
N GLU A 492 35.68 -3.76 -8.03
CA GLU A 492 36.86 -4.07 -7.21
C GLU A 492 36.49 -4.46 -5.78
N GLN A 493 35.55 -3.72 -5.17
CA GLN A 493 35.11 -4.01 -3.80
C GLN A 493 34.35 -5.34 -3.67
N LEU A 494 33.68 -5.83 -4.72
CA LEU A 494 32.99 -7.11 -4.71
C LEU A 494 33.94 -8.32 -4.67
N THR A 495 35.20 -8.16 -5.12
CA THR A 495 36.20 -9.24 -5.13
C THR A 495 36.83 -9.51 -3.75
N ARG A 496 36.72 -8.55 -2.82
CA ARG A 496 37.31 -8.64 -1.48
C ARG A 496 36.39 -9.39 -0.52
N GLN A 497 36.99 -10.17 0.40
CA GLN A 497 36.32 -11.13 1.29
C GLN A 497 35.03 -10.59 1.95
N ARG A 498 33.98 -11.41 1.92
CA ARG A 498 32.65 -11.07 2.43
C ARG A 498 32.62 -11.16 3.96
N HIS A 499 32.14 -10.12 4.63
CA HIS A 499 31.38 -10.33 5.86
C HIS A 499 29.93 -10.56 5.43
N PRO A 500 29.30 -11.70 5.79
CA PRO A 500 27.87 -11.87 5.54
C PRO A 500 27.11 -10.73 6.24
N ASP A 501 26.04 -10.23 5.62
CA ASP A 501 25.05 -9.42 6.33
C ASP A 501 24.41 -10.35 7.37
N THR A 502 24.99 -10.47 8.57
CA THR A 502 24.54 -11.37 9.64
C THR A 502 23.19 -10.95 10.26
N LEU A 503 22.52 -9.95 9.68
CA LEU A 503 21.37 -9.26 10.26
C LEU A 503 20.01 -9.93 10.02
N TYR A 504 19.92 -10.96 9.18
CA TYR A 504 18.66 -11.67 8.93
C TYR A 504 18.79 -13.17 9.23
N VAL A 505 19.15 -13.51 10.46
CA VAL A 505 18.88 -14.85 10.99
C VAL A 505 17.37 -14.94 11.18
N VAL A 506 16.68 -15.63 10.25
CA VAL A 506 15.24 -15.85 10.33
C VAL A 506 14.95 -16.69 11.60
N PRO A 507 14.16 -16.18 12.56
CA PRO A 507 13.84 -16.93 13.77
C PRO A 507 13.17 -18.27 13.44
N GLY A 508 13.51 -19.32 14.19
CA GLY A 508 12.95 -20.67 13.98
C GLY A 508 13.68 -21.53 12.93
N VAL A 509 14.46 -20.93 12.01
CA VAL A 509 15.20 -21.70 10.99
C VAL A 509 16.37 -22.47 11.61
N ARG A 510 17.03 -21.94 12.66
CA ARG A 510 18.13 -22.66 13.32
C ARG A 510 17.64 -23.95 14.02
N PRO A 511 16.57 -23.93 14.85
CA PRO A 511 15.97 -25.15 15.38
C PRO A 511 15.55 -26.16 14.31
N LEU A 512 14.93 -25.70 13.22
CA LEU A 512 14.52 -26.55 12.09
C LEU A 512 15.72 -27.16 11.34
N ALA A 513 16.75 -26.37 11.08
CA ALA A 513 17.99 -26.86 10.46
C ALA A 513 18.68 -27.88 11.36
N VAL A 514 18.71 -27.64 12.67
CA VAL A 514 19.26 -28.59 13.66
C VAL A 514 18.45 -29.88 13.71
N SER A 515 17.11 -29.81 13.68
CA SER A 515 16.26 -31.02 13.69
C SER A 515 16.42 -31.84 12.40
N LEU A 516 16.49 -31.20 11.23
CA LEU A 516 16.70 -31.87 9.94
C LEU A 516 18.08 -32.52 9.84
N VAL A 517 19.13 -31.89 10.38
CA VAL A 517 20.48 -32.48 10.43
C VAL A 517 20.50 -33.68 11.39
N ARG A 518 19.86 -33.56 12.56
CA ARG A 518 19.73 -34.67 13.53
C ARG A 518 18.91 -35.84 13.01
N ALA A 519 17.93 -35.61 12.13
CA ALA A 519 17.14 -36.68 11.51
C ALA A 519 17.89 -37.43 10.39
N LYS A 520 19.03 -36.90 9.93
CA LYS A 520 19.91 -37.53 8.94
C LYS A 520 21.13 -38.25 9.54
N MET A 521 21.42 -38.02 10.82
CA MET A 521 22.41 -38.77 11.60
C MET A 521 21.70 -39.89 12.34
#